data_AF-A0A2U8XCA0-F1
#
_entry.id   AF-A0A2U8XCA0-F1
#
_cell.length_a   1.000
_cell.length_b   1.000
_cell.length_c   1.000
_cell.angle_alpha   90.00
_cell.angle_beta   90.00
_cell.angle_gamma   90.00
#
_symmetry.space_group_name_H-M   'P 1'
#
loop_
_entity.id
_entity.type
_entity.pdbx_description
1 polymer ?
#
loop_
_entity_poly.entity_id
_entity_poly.type
_entity_poly.pdbx_seq_one_letter_code
_entity_poly.pdbx_strand_id
1 'polypeptide(L)'
;MEVFILMIFIFFVFVLLFYKSKMIFEEMTMYECGFNSMMGVRIPFSYRFFLISILFVIFDVEVSLLLPIPYMKLVEMSMWVFLLFVLILIIGLLYEYYYGSLEWLSNFVSKA
;
A
#
# COMPACT_ATOMS: atom_id res chain seq x y z
N MET A 1 -39.55 -13.80 -23.74
CA MET A 1 -39.93 -12.37 -23.83
C MET A 1 -40.73 -11.94 -22.60
N GLU A 2 -41.87 -12.56 -22.32
CA GLU A 2 -42.75 -12.14 -21.20
C GLU A 2 -42.09 -12.26 -19.81
N VAL A 3 -41.36 -13.34 -19.52
CA VAL A 3 -40.63 -13.51 -18.24
C VAL A 3 -39.56 -12.42 -18.04
N PHE A 4 -38.94 -11.97 -19.13
CA PHE A 4 -37.90 -10.93 -19.10
C PHE A 4 -38.50 -9.55 -18.76
N ILE A 5 -39.68 -9.26 -19.32
CA ILE A 5 -40.44 -8.03 -19.03
C ILE A 5 -40.89 -8.04 -17.57
N LEU A 6 -41.33 -9.19 -17.05
CA LEU A 6 -41.74 -9.34 -15.66
C LEU A 6 -40.57 -9.07 -14.69
N MET A 7 -39.38 -9.60 -14.98
CA MET A 7 -38.18 -9.36 -14.17
C MET A 7 -37.79 -7.88 -14.13
N ILE A 8 -37.84 -7.19 -15.27
CA ILE A 8 -37.53 -5.75 -15.36
C ILE A 8 -38.54 -4.93 -14.58
N PHE A 9 -39.83 -5.27 -14.69
CA PHE A 9 -40.89 -4.59 -13.96
C PHE A 9 -40.73 -4.74 -12.44
N ILE A 10 -40.44 -5.96 -11.97
CA ILE A 10 -40.19 -6.23 -10.55
C ILE A 10 -38.97 -5.45 -10.05
N PHE A 11 -37.88 -5.43 -10.83
CA PHE A 11 -36.68 -4.66 -10.48
C PHE A 11 -36.96 -3.15 -10.39
N PHE A 12 -37.73 -2.62 -11.34
CA PHE A 12 -38.10 -1.21 -11.35
C PHE A 12 -38.96 -0.83 -10.13
N VAL A 13 -39.95 -1.66 -9.80
CA VAL A 13 -40.78 -1.48 -8.59
C VAL A 13 -39.92 -1.54 -7.33
N PHE A 14 -38.96 -2.48 -7.26
CA PHE A 14 -38.04 -2.59 -6.14
C PHE A 14 -37.21 -1.31 -5.96
N VAL A 15 -36.62 -0.80 -7.04
CA VAL A 15 -35.85 0.46 -6.99
C VAL A 15 -36.72 1.61 -6.50
N LEU A 16 -37.96 1.74 -6.98
CA LEU A 16 -38.87 2.80 -6.53
C LEU A 16 -39.23 2.70 -5.04
N LEU A 17 -39.42 1.47 -4.52
CA LEU A 17 -39.76 1.24 -3.13
C LEU A 17 -38.57 1.51 -2.18
N PHE A 18 -37.35 1.20 -2.61
CA PHE A 18 -36.14 1.31 -1.78
C PHE A 18 -35.33 2.60 -2.02
N TYR A 19 -35.75 3.44 -2.97
CA TYR A 19 -35.10 4.72 -3.23
C TYR A 19 -35.39 5.71 -2.09
N LYS A 20 -34.50 5.75 -1.10
CA LYS A 20 -34.52 6.74 -0.03
C LYS A 20 -33.79 8.00 -0.50
N SER A 21 -34.57 9.01 -0.88
CA SER A 21 -34.08 10.31 -1.40
C SER A 21 -33.45 11.22 -0.33
N LYS A 22 -33.71 10.97 0.95
CA LYS A 22 -33.31 11.89 2.02
C LYS A 22 -31.82 11.72 2.34
N MET A 23 -31.00 12.52 1.67
CA MET A 23 -29.60 12.76 2.03
C MET A 23 -29.59 13.51 3.36
N ILE A 24 -29.20 12.83 4.45
CA ILE A 24 -29.03 13.46 5.75
C ILE A 24 -27.60 13.98 5.81
N PHE A 25 -27.41 15.25 6.16
CA PHE A 25 -26.07 15.89 6.17
C PHE A 25 -25.06 15.10 7.02
N GLU A 26 -25.51 14.54 8.15
CA GLU A 26 -24.69 13.72 9.05
C GLU A 26 -24.15 12.43 8.40
N GLU A 27 -24.87 11.87 7.42
CA GLU A 27 -24.41 10.71 6.63
C GLU A 27 -23.33 11.12 5.61
N MET A 28 -23.28 12.40 5.24
CA MET A 28 -22.32 12.96 4.27
C MET A 28 -21.06 13.51 4.94
N THR A 29 -21.05 13.61 6.27
CA THR A 29 -19.90 14.08 7.06
C THR A 29 -19.04 12.92 7.57
N MET A 30 -17.75 13.17 7.75
CA MET A 30 -16.84 12.18 8.32
C MET A 30 -17.24 11.83 9.76
N TYR A 31 -17.19 10.55 10.12
CA TYR A 31 -17.48 10.09 11.47
C TYR A 31 -16.33 10.45 12.42
N GLU A 32 -16.58 11.35 13.38
CA GLU A 32 -15.60 11.76 14.40
C GLU A 32 -16.12 11.50 15.83
N CYS A 33 -16.68 10.31 16.09
CA CYS A 33 -17.12 9.90 17.42
C CYS A 33 -18.08 10.91 18.11
N GLY A 34 -18.92 11.61 17.32
CA GLY A 34 -19.88 12.59 17.82
C GLY A 34 -19.35 14.02 17.99
N PHE A 35 -18.11 14.29 17.60
CA PHE A 35 -17.53 15.64 17.58
C PHE A 35 -17.51 16.23 16.16
N ASN A 36 -17.46 17.57 16.07
CA ASN A 36 -17.26 18.26 14.79
C ASN A 36 -15.76 18.32 14.47
N SER A 37 -15.43 18.10 13.19
CA SER A 37 -14.06 18.21 12.68
C SER A 37 -13.48 19.60 12.90
N MET A 38 -12.65 19.73 13.93
CA MET A 38 -12.01 21.00 14.30
C MET A 38 -10.73 21.28 13.49
N MET A 39 -10.19 20.28 12.79
CA MET A 39 -8.95 20.38 12.05
C MET A 39 -9.05 19.71 10.68
N GLY A 40 -8.28 20.21 9.71
CA GLY A 40 -8.21 19.61 8.38
C GLY A 40 -7.70 18.17 8.45
N VAL A 41 -8.27 17.31 7.60
CA VAL A 41 -7.97 15.86 7.48
C VAL A 41 -6.51 15.56 7.09
N ARG A 42 -5.72 16.60 6.79
CA ARG A 42 -4.33 16.47 6.34
C ARG A 42 -3.40 16.54 7.54
N ILE A 43 -3.03 15.37 8.03
CA ILE A 43 -1.94 15.19 8.99
C ILE A 43 -0.64 15.15 8.19
N PRO A 44 0.44 15.84 8.62
CA PRO A 44 1.73 15.73 7.96
C PRO A 44 2.18 14.27 7.93
N PHE A 45 2.47 13.78 6.72
CA PHE A 45 2.93 12.42 6.50
C PHE A 45 4.29 12.22 7.16
N SER A 46 4.48 11.07 7.83
CA SER A 46 5.76 10.79 8.47
C SER A 46 6.83 10.50 7.41
N TYR A 47 8.00 11.13 7.53
CA TYR A 47 9.12 10.90 6.61
C TYR A 47 9.60 9.44 6.60
N ARG A 48 9.28 8.66 7.64
CA ARG A 48 9.66 7.25 7.75
C ARG A 48 8.89 6.37 6.77
N PHE A 49 7.59 6.59 6.62
CA PHE A 49 6.79 5.85 5.64
C PHE A 49 7.24 6.15 4.20
N PHE A 50 7.72 7.37 3.96
CA PHE A 50 8.30 7.76 2.68
C PHE A 50 9.61 7.00 2.41
N LEU A 51 10.52 6.93 3.38
CA LEU A 51 11.78 6.19 3.26
C LEU A 51 11.56 4.70 2.99
N ILE A 52 10.62 4.07 3.71
CA ILE A 52 10.27 2.65 3.48
C ILE A 52 9.76 2.43 2.06
N SER A 53 8.98 3.39 1.52
CA SER A 53 8.44 3.29 0.15
C SER A 53 9.54 3.39 -0.90
N ILE A 54 10.52 4.29 -0.73
CA ILE A 54 11.68 4.39 -1.63
C ILE A 54 12.52 3.12 -1.57
N LEU A 55 12.82 2.64 -0.36
CA LEU A 55 13.61 1.44 -0.13
C LEU A 55 12.94 0.21 -0.78
N PHE A 56 11.62 0.08 -0.65
CA PHE A 56 10.85 -0.96 -1.33
C PHE A 56 10.99 -0.91 -2.85
N VAL A 57 10.90 0.28 -3.46
CA VAL A 57 11.04 0.43 -4.93
C VAL A 57 12.45 0.06 -5.40
N ILE A 58 13.49 0.46 -4.67
CA ILE A 58 14.88 0.13 -5.01
C ILE A 58 15.10 -1.38 -4.90
N PHE A 59 14.68 -1.99 -3.79
CA PHE A 59 14.85 -3.42 -3.56
C PHE A 59 14.05 -4.27 -4.58
N ASP A 60 12.86 -3.83 -5.00
CA ASP A 60 12.08 -4.51 -6.03
C ASP A 60 12.82 -4.52 -7.39
N VAL A 61 13.46 -3.40 -7.76
CA VAL A 61 14.31 -3.32 -8.95
C VAL A 61 15.51 -4.25 -8.83
N GLU A 62 16.17 -4.30 -7.66
CA GLU A 62 17.31 -5.18 -7.42
C GLU A 62 16.93 -6.67 -7.52
N VAL A 63 15.78 -7.07 -6.99
CA VAL A 63 15.26 -8.44 -7.11
C VAL A 63 14.87 -8.77 -8.54
N SER A 64 14.32 -7.81 -9.29
CA SER A 64 14.02 -8.00 -10.72
C SER A 64 15.28 -8.32 -11.54
N LEU A 65 16.44 -7.76 -11.16
CA LEU A 65 17.74 -8.04 -11.77
C LEU A 65 18.29 -9.44 -11.41
N LEU A 66 17.85 -10.03 -10.29
CA LEU A 66 18.19 -11.41 -9.89
C LEU A 66 17.35 -12.46 -10.62
N LEU A 67 16.15 -12.11 -11.10
CA LEU A 67 15.22 -13.05 -11.74
C LEU A 67 15.77 -13.85 -12.94
N PRO A 68 16.64 -13.32 -13.84
CA PRO A 68 17.15 -14.09 -14.98
C PRO A 68 18.25 -15.11 -14.64
N ILE A 69 18.76 -15.15 -13.41
CA ILE A 69 19.89 -16.03 -13.00
C ILE A 69 19.66 -17.52 -13.32
N PRO A 70 18.53 -18.17 -12.97
CA PRO A 70 18.34 -19.60 -13.27
C PRO A 70 18.33 -19.93 -14.76
N TYR A 71 18.11 -18.93 -15.63
CA TYR A 71 18.13 -19.09 -17.08
C TYR A 71 19.50 -18.79 -17.71
N MET A 72 20.44 -18.24 -16.94
CA MET A 72 21.80 -17.93 -17.40
C MET A 72 22.68 -19.17 -17.37
N LYS A 73 23.54 -19.34 -18.39
CA LYS A 73 24.59 -20.35 -18.36
C LYS A 73 25.67 -19.91 -17.37
N LEU A 74 25.85 -20.67 -16.29
CA LEU A 74 26.84 -20.38 -15.25
C LEU A 74 28.25 -20.65 -15.81
N VAL A 75 28.90 -19.60 -16.29
CA VAL A 75 30.32 -19.57 -16.67
C VAL A 75 31.06 -18.94 -15.50
N GLU A 76 32.34 -19.25 -15.30
CA GLU A 76 33.12 -18.74 -14.17
C GLU A 76 32.99 -17.23 -13.97
N MET A 77 33.07 -16.44 -15.05
CA MET A 77 32.92 -14.98 -14.98
C MET A 77 31.53 -14.51 -14.56
N SER A 78 30.44 -15.18 -14.97
CA SER A 78 29.08 -14.79 -14.58
C SER A 78 28.80 -15.10 -13.10
N MET A 79 29.43 -16.14 -12.55
CA MET A 79 29.36 -16.47 -11.12
C MET A 79 29.99 -15.39 -10.24
N TRP A 80 31.16 -14.86 -10.64
CA TRP A 80 31.83 -13.79 -9.89
C TRP A 80 31.02 -12.50 -9.86
N VAL A 81 30.43 -12.11 -11.00
CA VAL A 81 29.58 -10.91 -11.09
C VAL A 81 28.34 -11.07 -10.21
N PHE A 82 27.70 -12.25 -10.23
CA PHE A 82 26.56 -12.55 -9.36
C PHE A 82 26.91 -12.45 -7.87
N LEU A 83 28.01 -13.10 -7.46
CA LEU A 83 28.47 -13.05 -6.06
C LEU A 83 28.74 -11.62 -5.59
N LEU A 84 29.38 -10.82 -6.45
CA LEU A 84 29.67 -9.41 -6.15
C LEU A 84 28.37 -8.60 -6.04
N PHE A 85 27.40 -8.84 -6.94
CA PHE A 85 26.09 -8.20 -6.89
C PHE A 85 25.34 -8.52 -5.59
N VAL A 86 25.26 -9.79 -5.20
CA VAL A 86 24.62 -10.20 -3.92
C VAL A 86 25.34 -9.61 -2.72
N LEU A 87 26.67 -9.54 -2.75
CA LEU A 87 27.45 -8.96 -1.66
C LEU A 87 27.15 -7.46 -1.48
N ILE A 88 26.98 -6.71 -2.58
CA ILE A 88 26.57 -5.30 -2.54
C ILE A 88 25.17 -5.17 -1.91
N LEU A 89 24.21 -6.03 -2.28
CA LEU A 89 22.86 -6.02 -1.69
C LEU A 89 22.90 -6.24 -0.17
N ILE A 90 23.69 -7.21 0.29
CA ILE A 90 23.83 -7.50 1.73
C ILE A 90 24.44 -6.30 2.46
N ILE A 91 25.48 -5.67 1.91
CA ILE A 91 26.10 -4.49 2.52
C ILE A 91 25.12 -3.31 2.56
N GLY A 92 24.36 -3.06 1.48
CA GLY A 92 23.35 -2.00 1.43
C GLY A 92 22.27 -2.19 2.49
N LEU A 93 21.75 -3.42 2.63
CA LEU A 93 20.76 -3.76 3.64
C LEU A 93 21.29 -3.58 5.07
N LEU A 94 22.54 -4.01 5.33
CA LEU A 94 23.18 -3.84 6.63
C LEU A 94 23.40 -2.36 6.97
N TYR A 95 23.76 -1.55 5.98
CA TYR A 95 23.90 -0.11 6.13
C TYR A 95 22.57 0.51 6.54
N GLU A 96 21.48 0.23 5.82
CA GLU A 96 20.15 0.76 6.15
C GLU A 96 19.65 0.31 7.52
N TYR A 97 19.90 -0.96 7.88
CA TYR A 97 19.57 -1.49 9.20
C TYR A 97 20.31 -0.74 10.31
N TYR A 98 21.61 -0.46 10.14
CA TYR A 98 22.40 0.29 11.13
C TYR A 98 21.90 1.74 11.31
N TYR A 99 21.42 2.38 10.25
CA TYR A 99 20.82 3.71 10.32
C TYR A 99 19.40 3.74 10.90
N GLY A 100 18.82 2.58 11.23
CA GLY A 100 17.53 2.49 11.90
C GLY A 100 16.33 2.91 11.02
N SER A 101 16.48 2.94 9.69
CA SER A 101 15.39 3.28 8.76
C SER A 101 14.25 2.25 8.82
N LEU A 102 14.58 1.03 9.24
CA LEU A 102 13.68 -0.13 9.34
C LEU A 102 13.08 -0.33 10.74
N GLU A 103 13.49 0.45 11.74
CA GLU A 103 12.96 0.31 13.10
C GLU A 103 11.54 0.87 13.20
N TRP A 104 10.59 -0.03 13.50
CA TRP A 104 9.21 0.33 13.75
C TRP A 104 9.03 0.84 15.19
N LEU A 105 8.15 1.83 15.35
CA LEU A 105 7.92 2.59 16.58
C LEU A 105 7.79 1.70 17.83
N SER A 106 8.85 1.56 18.64
CA SER A 106 8.73 1.06 20.02
C SER A 106 8.65 2.20 21.05
N ASN A 107 9.12 3.41 20.70
CA ASN A 107 9.29 4.54 21.63
C ASN A 107 8.36 5.74 21.38
N PHE A 108 7.17 5.54 20.82
CA PHE A 108 6.19 6.62 20.67
C PHE A 108 5.15 6.69 21.80
N VAL A 109 5.25 5.82 22.81
CA VAL A 109 4.41 5.87 24.03
C VAL A 109 5.03 6.74 25.13
N SER A 110 6.32 7.07 25.09
CA SER A 110 6.98 7.81 26.19
C SER A 110 6.99 9.34 26.03
N LYS A 111 6.39 9.88 24.96
CA LYS A 111 6.46 11.33 24.65
C LYS A 111 5.19 11.91 24.04
N ALA A 112 4.05 11.27 24.28
CA ALA A 112 2.72 11.85 24.08
C ALA A 112 2.10 12.13 25.47
#